data_AF-A0A7G5MY49-F1
#
_entry.id   AF-A0A7G5MY49-F1
#
_cell.length_a   1.000
_cell.length_b   1.000
_cell.length_c   1.000
_cell.angle_alpha   90.00
_cell.angle_beta   90.00
_cell.angle_gamma   90.00
#
_symmetry.space_group_name_H-M   'P 1'
#
loop_
_entity.id
_entity.type
_entity.pdbx_description
1 polymer ?
#
loop_
_entity_poly.entity_id
_entity_poly.type
_entity_poly.pdbx_seq_one_letter_code
_entity_poly.pdbx_strand_id
1 'polypeptide(L)'
;MKILKIEDVDDVNAAIYVDAPEAFDTTLTTCISTMPWHSGSTDEVAGSDGSLGNNTRGIYAFKIQGIETGVGAYEVLGNVVMDIVAGADGNPARDVYVCQDASTLSSNIATVRTSYRKAKAQVAYTAANWRYISEETTDTDLGIMIPTGTGAGSTTGFADGLYTDTETSGQREWLALGVLSSGAVAGLWGLFAYAGWSYAYWHLVSGVSPNGTRGEWQAAA
;
A
#
# COMPACT_ATOMS: atom_id res chain seq x y z
N MET A 1 11.29 15.39 -12.18
CA MET A 1 10.94 16.79 -12.52
C MET A 1 9.61 17.11 -11.88
N LYS A 2 9.48 18.30 -11.29
CA LYS A 2 8.22 18.79 -10.72
C LYS A 2 7.53 19.71 -11.72
N ILE A 3 6.20 19.65 -11.81
CA ILE A 3 5.44 20.65 -12.57
C ILE A 3 5.33 21.92 -11.71
N LEU A 4 5.77 23.05 -12.27
CA LEU A 4 5.74 24.37 -11.65
C LEU A 4 4.46 25.12 -11.98
N LYS A 5 4.02 25.04 -13.23
CA LYS A 5 2.85 25.73 -13.76
C LYS A 5 2.30 24.95 -14.95
N ILE A 6 0.98 24.99 -15.10
CA ILE A 6 0.28 24.60 -16.33
C ILE A 6 -0.44 25.85 -16.82
N GLU A 7 -0.29 26.16 -18.10
CA GLU A 7 -0.89 27.31 -18.76
C GLU A 7 -1.60 26.87 -20.03
N ASP A 8 -2.88 27.22 -20.16
CA ASP A 8 -3.63 26.93 -21.37
C ASP A 8 -3.05 27.73 -22.54
N VAL A 9 -2.73 27.05 -23.64
CA VAL A 9 -2.24 27.68 -24.88
C VAL A 9 -3.40 27.90 -25.84
N ASP A 10 -4.29 26.91 -25.93
CA ASP A 10 -5.54 26.95 -26.67
C ASP A 10 -6.54 25.92 -26.08
N ASP A 11 -7.67 25.70 -26.74
CA ASP A 11 -8.76 24.82 -26.26
C ASP A 11 -8.35 23.34 -26.11
N VAL A 12 -7.24 22.90 -26.71
CA VAL A 12 -6.81 21.49 -26.71
C VAL A 12 -5.35 21.30 -26.28
N ASN A 13 -4.59 22.38 -26.07
CA ASN A 13 -3.18 22.34 -25.71
C ASN A 13 -2.87 23.18 -24.46
N ALA A 14 -1.98 22.67 -23.62
CA ALA A 14 -1.43 23.38 -22.47
C ALA A 14 0.10 23.33 -22.46
N ALA A 15 0.72 24.44 -22.06
CA ALA A 15 2.14 24.53 -21.77
C ALA A 15 2.40 24.06 -20.34
N ILE A 16 3.36 23.15 -20.19
CA ILE A 16 3.76 22.59 -18.91
C ILE A 16 5.16 23.10 -18.58
N TYR A 17 5.25 23.89 -17.51
CA TYR A 17 6.51 24.38 -16.98
C TYR A 17 7.03 23.40 -15.95
N VAL A 18 8.24 22.90 -16.14
CA VAL A 18 8.87 21.93 -15.24
C VAL A 18 10.10 22.51 -14.56
N ASP A 19 10.35 22.03 -13.35
CA ASP A 19 11.60 22.25 -12.64
C ASP A 19 12.69 21.38 -13.25
N ALA A 20 13.54 22.00 -14.06
CA ALA A 20 14.66 21.39 -14.74
C ALA A 20 15.91 22.30 -14.60
N PRO A 21 17.08 21.73 -14.29
CA PRO A 21 18.30 22.52 -14.09
C PRO A 21 18.83 23.14 -15.40
N GLU A 22 18.53 22.52 -16.53
CA GLU A 22 18.94 22.97 -17.87
C GLU A 22 17.73 22.90 -18.82
N ALA A 23 17.75 23.76 -19.84
CA ALA A 23 16.77 23.71 -20.92
C ALA A 23 16.97 22.43 -21.75
N PHE A 24 15.87 21.86 -22.23
CA PHE A 24 15.87 20.68 -23.08
C PHE A 24 14.81 20.81 -24.17
N ASP A 25 15.08 20.18 -25.31
CA ASP A 25 14.13 20.13 -26.41
C ASP A 25 13.13 19.00 -26.22
N THR A 26 11.90 19.23 -26.68
CA THR A 26 10.85 18.20 -26.73
C THR A 26 10.50 17.89 -28.18
N THR A 27 9.97 16.69 -28.41
CA THR A 27 9.50 16.24 -29.72
C THR A 27 8.05 15.80 -29.60
N LEU A 28 7.39 15.53 -30.73
CA LEU A 28 6.02 15.01 -30.74
C LEU A 28 5.87 13.63 -30.06
N THR A 29 6.98 12.92 -29.82
CA THR A 29 7.01 11.65 -29.10
C THR A 29 7.41 11.81 -27.63
N THR A 30 7.68 13.03 -27.16
CA THR A 30 7.95 13.28 -25.75
C THR A 30 6.64 13.18 -24.97
N CYS A 31 6.59 12.27 -23.98
CA CYS A 31 5.43 12.07 -23.13
C CYS A 31 5.75 12.38 -21.68
N ILE A 32 4.76 12.86 -20.94
CA ILE A 32 4.82 13.04 -19.49
C ILE A 32 3.96 11.94 -18.87
N SER A 33 4.46 11.34 -17.80
CA SER A 33 3.70 10.40 -16.98
C SER A 33 3.79 10.81 -15.51
N THR A 34 2.73 10.53 -14.76
CA THR A 34 2.72 10.74 -13.31
C THR A 34 3.51 9.64 -12.62
N MET A 35 4.29 10.01 -11.61
CA MET A 35 5.04 9.07 -10.77
C MET A 35 4.66 9.24 -9.29
N PRO A 36 4.90 8.22 -8.43
CA PRO A 36 4.77 8.38 -7.00
C PRO A 36 5.46 9.64 -6.48
N TRP A 37 4.90 10.22 -5.42
CA TRP A 37 5.50 11.34 -4.73
C TRP A 37 6.91 10.99 -4.26
N HIS A 38 7.82 11.97 -4.31
CA HIS A 38 9.16 11.80 -3.77
C HIS A 38 9.11 11.64 -2.25
N SER A 39 10.03 10.86 -1.69
CA SER A 39 10.22 10.83 -0.24
C SER A 39 10.56 12.23 0.29
N GLY A 40 10.02 12.59 1.45
CA GLY A 40 10.14 13.93 2.04
C GLY A 40 9.15 14.94 1.48
N SER A 41 8.14 14.48 0.72
CA SER A 41 7.05 15.34 0.25
C SER A 41 6.23 15.97 1.40
N THR A 42 6.34 15.46 2.63
CA THR A 42 5.60 15.95 3.79
C THR A 42 6.48 16.65 4.82
N ASP A 43 7.75 16.92 4.48
CA ASP A 43 8.72 17.58 5.38
C ASP A 43 8.25 18.98 5.80
N GLU A 44 7.71 19.75 4.86
CA GLU A 44 7.21 21.12 5.08
C GLU A 44 5.78 21.16 5.66
N VAL A 45 5.12 20.02 5.83
CA VAL A 45 3.78 19.97 6.42
C VAL A 45 3.89 20.26 7.91
N ALA A 46 3.21 21.31 8.39
CA ALA A 46 3.24 21.66 9.80
C ALA A 46 2.56 20.59 10.67
N GLY A 47 3.18 20.24 11.81
CA GLY A 47 2.65 19.26 12.76
C GLY A 47 3.03 17.82 12.43
N SER A 48 2.47 16.87 13.18
CA SER A 48 2.69 15.42 13.01
C SER A 48 1.75 14.79 11.99
N ASP A 49 0.61 15.42 11.73
CA ASP A 49 -0.46 14.91 10.86
C ASP A 49 -0.83 15.96 9.80
N GLY A 50 -0.92 15.57 8.52
CA GLY A 50 -1.37 16.46 7.45
C GLY A 50 -0.86 16.08 6.06
N SER A 51 -1.19 16.88 5.05
CA SER A 51 -0.77 16.68 3.65
C SER A 51 -0.15 17.96 3.05
N LEU A 52 0.65 17.81 1.99
CA LEU A 52 1.40 18.90 1.33
C LEU A 52 0.53 20.09 0.88
N GLY A 53 -0.74 19.84 0.54
CA GLY A 53 -1.61 20.87 -0.06
C GLY A 53 -2.94 21.01 0.65
N ASN A 54 -3.79 20.01 0.47
CA ASN A 54 -5.15 20.04 1.00
C ASN A 54 -5.55 18.65 1.47
N ASN A 55 -5.85 18.54 2.77
CA ASN A 55 -6.22 17.30 3.44
C ASN A 55 -7.52 16.66 2.91
N THR A 56 -8.30 17.35 2.07
CA THR A 56 -9.56 16.82 1.49
C THR A 56 -9.48 16.46 0.01
N ARG A 57 -8.37 16.77 -0.71
CA ARG A 57 -8.30 16.47 -2.15
C ARG A 57 -8.04 15.01 -2.48
N GLY A 58 -7.55 14.20 -1.53
CA GLY A 58 -7.31 12.75 -1.72
C GLY A 58 -6.22 12.38 -2.73
N ILE A 59 -5.41 13.35 -3.17
CA ILE A 59 -4.36 13.15 -4.20
C ILE A 59 -2.94 13.39 -3.67
N TYR A 60 -2.81 13.95 -2.47
CA TYR A 60 -1.53 14.32 -1.89
C TYR A 60 -1.03 13.20 -0.98
N ALA A 61 0.28 12.95 -1.04
CA ALA A 61 0.97 12.26 0.05
C ALA A 61 0.69 13.00 1.37
N PHE A 62 0.60 12.22 2.43
CA PHE A 62 0.27 12.73 3.76
C PHE A 62 1.14 12.05 4.80
N LYS A 63 1.22 12.65 5.98
CA LYS A 63 1.83 12.04 7.14
C LYS A 63 0.83 11.86 8.25
N ILE A 64 0.98 10.76 8.99
CA ILE A 64 0.27 10.48 10.24
C ILE A 64 1.33 10.13 11.28
N GLN A 65 1.32 10.82 12.40
CA GLN A 65 2.28 10.70 13.50
C GLN A 65 3.74 10.81 13.03
N GLY A 66 3.98 11.68 12.05
CA GLY A 66 5.29 11.89 11.45
C GLY A 66 5.72 10.84 10.42
N ILE A 67 4.91 9.81 10.16
CA ILE A 67 5.18 8.81 9.12
C ILE A 67 4.56 9.27 7.82
N GLU A 68 5.40 9.55 6.81
CA GLU A 68 4.96 9.82 5.44
C GLU A 68 4.46 8.54 4.77
N THR A 69 3.30 8.62 4.13
CA THR A 69 2.63 7.51 3.46
C THR A 69 1.68 8.02 2.37
N GLY A 70 1.09 7.10 1.59
CA GLY A 70 0.11 7.45 0.57
C GLY A 70 0.74 8.17 -0.63
N VAL A 71 1.98 7.80 -0.96
CA VAL A 71 2.76 8.43 -2.03
C VAL A 71 2.29 8.08 -3.45
N GLY A 72 1.18 7.36 -3.60
CA GLY A 72 0.67 6.90 -4.91
C GLY A 72 1.36 5.62 -5.40
N ALA A 73 1.87 4.81 -4.47
CA ALA A 73 2.43 3.50 -4.69
C ALA A 73 1.87 2.53 -3.65
N TYR A 74 1.91 1.23 -3.92
CA TYR A 74 1.68 0.25 -2.86
C TYR A 74 2.85 0.25 -1.91
N GLU A 75 2.56 0.33 -0.63
CA GLU A 75 3.55 0.22 0.44
C GLU A 75 3.61 -1.22 0.94
N VAL A 76 4.75 -1.87 0.76
CA VAL A 76 4.97 -3.25 1.20
C VAL A 76 5.25 -3.25 2.69
N LEU A 77 4.40 -3.92 3.47
CA LEU A 77 4.69 -4.21 4.88
C LEU A 77 5.72 -5.35 4.93
N GLY A 78 7.01 -5.01 4.88
CA GLY A 78 8.10 -5.96 4.60
C GLY A 78 8.33 -7.08 5.62
N ASN A 79 7.73 -6.99 6.82
CA ASN A 79 7.74 -8.06 7.81
C ASN A 79 6.43 -8.86 7.85
N VAL A 80 5.50 -8.61 6.92
CA VAL A 80 4.21 -9.29 6.82
C VAL A 80 4.17 -10.11 5.55
N VAL A 81 3.74 -11.35 5.70
CA VAL A 81 3.62 -12.32 4.61
C VAL A 81 2.27 -12.99 4.69
N MET A 82 1.68 -13.23 3.52
CA MET A 82 0.49 -14.03 3.38
C MET A 82 0.79 -15.38 2.71
N ASP A 83 0.12 -16.43 3.17
CA ASP A 83 0.21 -17.76 2.60
C ASP A 83 -1.19 -18.27 2.28
N ILE A 84 -1.39 -18.71 1.04
CA ILE A 84 -2.70 -19.17 0.59
C ILE A 84 -2.97 -20.56 1.14
N VAL A 85 -4.11 -20.70 1.82
CA VAL A 85 -4.57 -21.93 2.46
C VAL A 85 -6.03 -22.21 2.08
N ALA A 86 -6.49 -23.43 2.33
CA ALA A 86 -7.91 -23.73 2.23
C ALA A 86 -8.67 -23.05 3.39
N GLY A 87 -9.66 -22.24 3.06
CA GLY A 87 -10.59 -21.63 4.00
C GLY A 87 -11.62 -22.64 4.51
N ALA A 88 -12.25 -22.31 5.65
CA ALA A 88 -13.27 -23.16 6.28
C ALA A 88 -14.54 -23.30 5.43
N ASP A 89 -14.82 -22.34 4.55
CA ASP A 89 -15.93 -22.31 3.61
C ASP A 89 -15.60 -23.00 2.26
N GLY A 90 -14.39 -23.55 2.12
CA GLY A 90 -13.91 -24.19 0.90
C GLY A 90 -13.28 -23.24 -0.12
N ASN A 91 -13.32 -21.92 0.11
CA ASN A 91 -12.64 -20.94 -0.74
C ASN A 91 -11.18 -20.75 -0.30
N PRO A 92 -10.27 -20.27 -1.18
CA PRO A 92 -8.93 -19.88 -0.76
C PRO A 92 -8.96 -18.76 0.27
N ALA A 93 -8.30 -18.96 1.41
CA ALA A 93 -8.05 -17.93 2.41
C ALA A 93 -6.55 -17.59 2.43
N ARG A 94 -6.16 -16.53 3.13
CA ARG A 94 -4.75 -16.20 3.34
C ARG A 94 -4.44 -16.11 4.81
N ASP A 95 -3.62 -17.03 5.29
CA ASP A 95 -2.99 -16.91 6.60
C ASP A 95 -2.02 -15.74 6.58
N VAL A 96 -2.07 -14.89 7.59
CA VAL A 96 -1.18 -13.74 7.75
C VAL A 96 -0.12 -14.07 8.78
N TYR A 97 1.14 -13.89 8.44
CA TYR A 97 2.30 -14.11 9.29
C TYR A 97 3.09 -12.81 9.44
N VAL A 98 3.44 -12.47 10.68
CA VAL A 98 4.21 -11.27 11.01
C VAL A 98 5.53 -11.67 11.65
N CYS A 99 6.62 -11.25 11.03
CA CYS A 99 7.97 -11.38 11.56
C CYS A 99 8.18 -10.35 12.68
N GLN A 100 8.50 -10.83 13.87
CA GLN A 100 8.72 -9.99 15.05
C GLN A 100 10.21 -9.72 15.33
N ASP A 101 11.11 -10.43 14.65
CA ASP A 101 12.56 -10.26 14.75
C ASP A 101 13.16 -10.25 13.33
N ALA A 102 13.57 -9.07 12.86
CA ALA A 102 14.07 -8.92 11.50
C ALA A 102 15.32 -9.76 11.19
N SER A 103 16.10 -10.19 12.19
CA SER A 103 17.22 -11.11 11.98
C SER A 103 16.77 -12.50 11.51
N THR A 104 15.49 -12.82 11.67
CA THR A 104 14.87 -14.10 11.29
C THR A 104 14.10 -14.03 9.97
N LEU A 105 14.21 -12.91 9.24
CA LEU A 105 13.59 -12.76 7.92
C LEU A 105 13.98 -13.92 6.98
N SER A 106 13.00 -14.46 6.27
CA SER A 106 13.18 -15.68 5.48
C SER A 106 12.31 -15.67 4.24
N SER A 107 12.88 -16.14 3.13
CA SER A 107 12.19 -16.41 1.87
C SER A 107 11.74 -17.87 1.75
N ASN A 108 11.70 -18.62 2.85
CA ASN A 108 11.24 -20.00 2.89
C ASN A 108 9.94 -20.11 3.70
N ILE A 109 8.85 -20.51 3.04
CA ILE A 109 7.52 -20.60 3.67
C ILE A 109 7.48 -21.61 4.83
N ALA A 110 8.25 -22.70 4.78
CA ALA A 110 8.30 -23.66 5.89
C ALA A 110 8.91 -23.01 7.13
N THR A 111 9.95 -22.20 6.97
CA THR A 111 10.53 -21.41 8.06
C THR A 111 9.52 -20.40 8.59
N VAL A 112 8.95 -19.57 7.71
CA VAL A 112 7.94 -18.54 8.06
C VAL A 112 6.80 -19.12 8.91
N ARG A 113 6.22 -20.25 8.50
CA ARG A 113 5.11 -20.90 9.22
C ARG A 113 5.45 -21.32 10.65
N THR A 114 6.73 -21.50 10.97
CA THR A 114 7.21 -21.95 12.30
C THR A 114 7.83 -20.85 13.13
N SER A 115 8.47 -19.85 12.51
CA SER A 115 9.20 -18.80 13.20
C SER A 115 8.43 -17.48 13.33
N TYR A 116 7.47 -17.20 12.44
CA TYR A 116 6.69 -15.96 12.50
C TYR A 116 5.45 -16.15 13.36
N ARG A 117 4.94 -15.05 13.92
CA ARG A 117 3.64 -15.10 14.60
C ARG A 117 2.54 -15.09 13.55
N LYS A 118 1.70 -16.13 13.57
CA LYS A 118 0.47 -16.17 12.77
C LYS A 118 -0.58 -15.28 13.41
N ALA A 119 -1.20 -14.42 12.61
CA ALA A 119 -2.31 -13.58 13.07
C ALA A 119 -3.57 -14.41 13.33
N LYS A 120 -4.46 -13.87 14.18
CA LYS A 120 -5.70 -14.55 14.58
C LYS A 120 -6.79 -14.58 13.50
N ALA A 121 -6.61 -13.85 12.40
CA ALA A 121 -7.56 -13.73 11.29
C ALA A 121 -6.88 -14.00 9.94
N GLN A 122 -7.71 -14.29 8.94
CA GLN A 122 -7.32 -14.51 7.56
C GLN A 122 -7.88 -13.41 6.66
N VAL A 123 -7.17 -13.06 5.59
CA VAL A 123 -7.70 -12.12 4.59
C VAL A 123 -8.82 -12.78 3.78
N ALA A 124 -9.90 -12.03 3.54
CA ALA A 124 -11.07 -12.49 2.80
C ALA A 124 -10.78 -12.78 1.32
N TYR A 125 -11.49 -13.77 0.79
CA TYR A 125 -11.44 -14.13 -0.62
C TYR A 125 -12.30 -13.20 -1.48
N THR A 126 -11.77 -12.73 -2.61
CA THR A 126 -12.48 -11.84 -3.54
C THR A 126 -12.51 -12.35 -4.98
N ALA A 127 -11.95 -13.55 -5.24
CA ALA A 127 -12.03 -14.24 -6.52
C ALA A 127 -11.57 -13.40 -7.72
N ALA A 128 -10.37 -12.81 -7.63
CA ALA A 128 -9.77 -11.95 -8.65
C ALA A 128 -10.58 -10.68 -9.00
N ASN A 129 -11.32 -10.14 -8.02
CA ASN A 129 -12.08 -8.90 -8.16
C ASN A 129 -11.78 -7.93 -7.02
N TRP A 130 -11.78 -6.63 -7.32
CA TRP A 130 -11.78 -5.60 -6.28
C TRP A 130 -13.14 -5.58 -5.57
N ARG A 131 -13.11 -5.66 -4.24
CA ARG A 131 -14.30 -5.54 -3.40
C ARG A 131 -14.05 -4.57 -2.26
N TYR A 132 -15.07 -3.78 -1.92
CA TYR A 132 -14.98 -2.87 -0.79
C TYR A 132 -15.05 -3.62 0.54
N ILE A 133 -14.12 -3.27 1.42
CA ILE A 133 -13.95 -3.86 2.75
C ILE A 133 -15.13 -3.42 3.63
N SER A 134 -15.84 -4.40 4.18
CA SER A 134 -16.94 -4.18 5.12
C SER A 134 -16.53 -4.41 6.57
N GLU A 135 -15.54 -5.28 6.78
CA GLU A 135 -15.10 -5.70 8.12
C GLU A 135 -13.59 -5.89 8.16
N GLU A 136 -13.01 -5.45 9.27
CA GLU A 136 -11.60 -5.54 9.59
C GLU A 136 -11.46 -6.17 10.98
N THR A 137 -10.55 -7.12 11.12
CA THR A 137 -10.20 -7.73 12.40
C THR A 137 -8.83 -7.23 12.85
N THR A 138 -8.80 -6.46 13.93
CA THR A 138 -7.55 -6.00 14.55
C THR A 138 -6.92 -7.08 15.39
N ASP A 139 -5.71 -7.52 15.03
CA ASP A 139 -4.81 -8.29 15.88
C ASP A 139 -3.85 -7.35 16.62
N THR A 140 -4.26 -6.93 17.82
CA THR A 140 -3.53 -5.96 18.65
C THR A 140 -2.15 -6.45 19.08
N ASP A 141 -1.94 -7.76 19.18
CA ASP A 141 -0.64 -8.34 19.55
C ASP A 141 0.40 -8.18 18.44
N LEU A 142 -0.06 -8.08 17.19
CA LEU A 142 0.77 -7.96 16.00
C LEU A 142 0.68 -6.57 15.35
N GLY A 143 -0.20 -5.70 15.87
CA GLY A 143 -0.39 -4.35 15.37
C GLY A 143 -1.01 -4.29 13.97
N ILE A 144 -1.67 -5.35 13.52
CA ILE A 144 -2.20 -5.46 12.15
C ILE A 144 -3.72 -5.49 12.13
N MET A 145 -4.31 -4.84 11.13
CA MET A 145 -5.74 -4.86 10.85
C MET A 145 -5.96 -5.67 9.57
N ILE A 146 -6.78 -6.73 9.66
CA ILE A 146 -6.92 -7.74 8.61
C ILE A 146 -8.33 -7.72 8.00
N PRO A 147 -8.47 -7.49 6.68
CA PRO A 147 -9.78 -7.39 6.05
C PRO A 147 -10.42 -8.78 5.98
N THR A 148 -11.42 -8.98 6.82
CA THR A 148 -12.12 -10.27 7.01
C THR A 148 -13.47 -10.32 6.32
N GLY A 149 -14.01 -9.17 5.88
CA GLY A 149 -15.31 -9.07 5.24
C GLY A 149 -15.27 -8.20 3.99
N THR A 150 -15.99 -8.64 2.96
CA THR A 150 -16.24 -7.83 1.75
C THR A 150 -17.74 -7.77 1.49
N GLY A 151 -18.24 -6.58 1.16
CA GLY A 151 -19.68 -6.33 1.03
C GLY A 151 -20.10 -4.88 1.21
N ALA A 152 -19.14 -3.98 1.39
CA ALA A 152 -19.38 -2.55 1.44
C ALA A 152 -19.41 -1.92 0.04
N GLY A 153 -19.42 -0.60 -0.02
CA GLY A 153 -19.32 0.21 -1.23
C GLY A 153 -18.40 1.41 -1.04
N SER A 154 -18.25 2.23 -2.07
CA SER A 154 -17.36 3.41 -2.06
C SER A 154 -17.74 4.52 -1.05
N THR A 155 -18.84 4.36 -0.32
CA THR A 155 -19.33 5.30 0.70
C THR A 155 -19.79 4.61 1.98
N THR A 156 -19.56 3.31 2.12
CA THR A 156 -19.96 2.51 3.31
C THR A 156 -18.79 1.62 3.75
N GLY A 157 -18.85 1.08 4.96
CA GLY A 157 -17.73 0.31 5.52
C GLY A 157 -16.47 1.16 5.62
N PHE A 158 -15.35 0.64 5.12
CA PHE A 158 -14.06 1.33 5.10
C PHE A 158 -13.86 2.19 3.84
N ALA A 159 -14.72 2.04 2.83
CA ALA A 159 -14.58 2.65 1.50
C ALA A 159 -13.27 2.33 0.74
N ASP A 160 -12.48 1.38 1.27
CA ASP A 160 -11.22 0.91 0.70
C ASP A 160 -11.38 -0.49 0.09
N GLY A 161 -10.54 -0.82 -0.88
CA GLY A 161 -10.62 -2.08 -1.63
C GLY A 161 -9.72 -3.18 -1.11
N LEU A 162 -10.22 -4.42 -1.22
CA LEU A 162 -9.46 -5.65 -1.11
C LEU A 162 -9.45 -6.38 -2.46
N TYR A 163 -8.30 -6.94 -2.81
CA TYR A 163 -8.14 -7.86 -3.93
C TYR A 163 -7.35 -9.10 -3.54
N THR A 164 -7.89 -10.29 -3.82
CA THR A 164 -7.19 -11.59 -3.78
C THR A 164 -7.45 -12.35 -5.08
N ASP A 165 -6.46 -13.10 -5.57
CA ASP A 165 -6.61 -13.97 -6.74
C ASP A 165 -7.42 -15.25 -6.46
N THR A 166 -7.62 -16.04 -7.52
CA THR A 166 -8.27 -17.35 -7.48
C THR A 166 -7.31 -18.51 -7.17
N GLU A 167 -6.03 -18.25 -6.89
CA GLU A 167 -5.07 -19.33 -6.64
C GLU A 167 -5.39 -20.03 -5.32
N THR A 168 -5.12 -21.34 -5.26
CA THR A 168 -5.37 -22.17 -4.07
C THR A 168 -4.11 -22.41 -3.24
N SER A 169 -2.96 -21.91 -3.69
CA SER A 169 -1.67 -22.05 -3.00
C SER A 169 -0.69 -20.97 -3.45
N GLY A 170 0.39 -20.80 -2.69
CA GLY A 170 1.44 -19.83 -2.97
C GLY A 170 1.43 -18.70 -1.95
N GLN A 171 2.43 -17.83 -2.04
CA GLN A 171 2.64 -16.78 -1.06
C GLN A 171 2.41 -15.40 -1.67
N ARG A 172 1.97 -14.47 -0.83
CA ARG A 172 1.59 -13.12 -1.22
C ARG A 172 2.23 -12.09 -0.29
N GLU A 173 2.53 -10.93 -0.84
CA GLU A 173 2.96 -9.76 -0.09
C GLU A 173 1.76 -8.95 0.39
N TRP A 174 1.95 -8.24 1.51
CA TRP A 174 0.98 -7.25 1.95
C TRP A 174 1.27 -5.91 1.25
N LEU A 175 0.55 -5.66 0.16
CA LEU A 175 0.61 -4.41 -0.59
C LEU A 175 -0.49 -3.47 -0.12
N ALA A 176 -0.15 -2.59 0.81
CA ALA A 176 -1.08 -1.63 1.41
C ALA A 176 -1.30 -0.41 0.51
N LEU A 177 -2.38 0.31 0.78
CA LEU A 177 -2.75 1.58 0.16
C LEU A 177 -3.25 1.43 -1.28
N GLY A 178 -2.59 2.09 -2.22
CA GLY A 178 -3.00 2.14 -3.62
C GLY A 178 -2.01 2.89 -4.50
N VAL A 179 -2.06 2.58 -5.78
CA VAL A 179 -1.24 3.24 -6.79
C VAL A 179 -2.00 4.40 -7.42
N LEU A 180 -1.31 5.27 -8.15
CA LEU A 180 -1.92 6.42 -8.84
C LEU A 180 -3.13 6.06 -9.72
N SER A 181 -3.19 4.83 -10.25
CA SER A 181 -4.28 4.35 -11.10
C SER A 181 -5.38 3.56 -10.37
N SER A 182 -5.27 3.35 -9.06
CA SER A 182 -6.24 2.55 -8.28
C SER A 182 -7.61 3.23 -8.18
N GLY A 183 -7.69 4.55 -8.27
CA GLY A 183 -8.96 5.28 -8.18
C GLY A 183 -9.65 5.08 -6.84
N ALA A 184 -10.97 4.88 -6.86
CA ALA A 184 -11.84 4.90 -5.67
C ALA A 184 -11.70 3.70 -4.72
N VAL A 185 -10.83 2.73 -5.00
CA VAL A 185 -10.54 1.61 -4.09
C VAL A 185 -9.27 1.81 -3.28
N ALA A 186 -8.48 2.84 -3.59
CA ALA A 186 -7.30 3.18 -2.80
C ALA A 186 -7.70 3.89 -1.51
N GLY A 187 -6.96 3.62 -0.44
CA GLY A 187 -7.08 4.31 0.83
C GLY A 187 -6.27 3.63 1.92
N LEU A 188 -6.41 4.09 3.16
CA LEU A 188 -5.54 3.67 4.27
C LEU A 188 -5.57 2.15 4.52
N TRP A 189 -6.72 1.53 4.27
CA TRP A 189 -6.96 0.10 4.49
C TRP A 189 -6.95 -0.71 3.18
N GLY A 190 -6.61 -0.08 2.05
CA GLY A 190 -6.52 -0.76 0.77
C GLY A 190 -5.50 -1.90 0.80
N LEU A 191 -5.85 -3.07 0.28
CA LEU A 191 -4.99 -4.25 0.24
C LEU A 191 -5.02 -4.96 -1.12
N PHE A 192 -3.87 -4.98 -1.79
CA PHE A 192 -3.64 -5.76 -3.01
C PHE A 192 -2.90 -7.08 -2.70
N ALA A 193 -3.61 -8.10 -2.22
CA ALA A 193 -3.08 -9.39 -1.80
C ALA A 193 -2.89 -10.40 -2.97
N TYR A 194 -2.30 -9.93 -4.08
CA TYR A 194 -2.08 -10.68 -5.32
C TYR A 194 -0.60 -10.91 -5.67
N ALA A 195 0.26 -9.93 -5.40
CA ALA A 195 1.67 -10.05 -5.77
C ALA A 195 2.39 -11.09 -4.91
N GLY A 196 3.27 -11.89 -5.52
CA GLY A 196 4.17 -12.80 -4.80
C GLY A 196 5.47 -12.10 -4.36
N TRP A 197 6.26 -12.77 -3.52
CA TRP A 197 7.45 -12.21 -2.85
C TRP A 197 8.59 -11.72 -3.76
N SER A 198 8.60 -12.15 -5.02
CA SER A 198 9.63 -11.75 -5.98
C SER A 198 9.13 -10.70 -6.97
N TYR A 199 7.88 -10.26 -6.84
CA TYR A 199 7.29 -9.31 -7.75
C TYR A 199 7.79 -7.91 -7.43
N ALA A 200 8.60 -7.35 -8.34
CA ALA A 200 9.14 -6.02 -8.22
C ALA A 200 8.63 -5.14 -9.37
N TYR A 201 8.18 -3.93 -9.03
CA TYR A 201 7.69 -2.98 -10.01
C TYR A 201 7.79 -1.54 -9.49
N TRP A 202 7.75 -0.57 -10.40
CA TRP A 202 8.06 0.84 -10.07
C TRP A 202 7.07 1.50 -9.10
N HIS A 203 5.88 0.92 -8.91
CA HIS A 203 4.87 1.39 -7.96
C HIS A 203 4.78 0.50 -6.70
N LEU A 204 5.79 -0.32 -6.43
CA LEU A 204 5.92 -1.08 -5.19
C LEU A 204 7.09 -0.49 -4.41
N VAL A 205 6.80 0.08 -3.25
CA VAL A 205 7.78 0.77 -2.41
C VAL A 205 7.80 0.17 -1.01
N SER A 206 8.92 0.33 -0.29
CA SER A 206 9.01 -0.13 1.09
C SER A 206 8.06 0.69 1.97
N GLY A 207 7.16 0.02 2.67
CA GLY A 207 6.34 0.61 3.73
C GLY A 207 6.98 0.45 5.11
N VAL A 208 6.38 1.11 6.09
CA VAL A 208 6.62 0.81 7.51
C VAL A 208 5.92 -0.50 7.86
N SER A 209 6.49 -1.27 8.79
CA SER A 209 5.84 -2.46 9.35
C SER A 209 4.52 -2.10 10.06
N PRO A 210 3.56 -3.03 10.23
CA PRO A 210 2.28 -2.74 10.87
C PRO A 210 2.46 -2.29 12.33
N ASN A 211 3.55 -2.71 12.98
CA ASN A 211 3.84 -2.37 14.37
C ASN A 211 4.76 -1.13 14.53
N GLY A 212 5.09 -0.42 13.45
CA GLY A 212 5.98 0.75 13.52
C GLY A 212 7.43 0.43 13.92
N THR A 213 7.80 -0.85 13.98
CA THR A 213 9.14 -1.31 14.36
C THR A 213 9.75 -2.18 13.27
N ARG A 214 11.04 -2.08 13.04
CA ARG A 214 11.77 -3.02 12.16
C ARG A 214 12.01 -4.39 12.84
N GLY A 215 11.17 -4.81 13.80
CA GLY A 215 11.37 -6.04 14.57
C GLY A 215 12.61 -6.02 15.48
N GLU A 216 13.18 -4.84 15.73
CA GLU A 216 14.31 -4.67 16.65
C GLU A 216 13.77 -4.32 18.04
N TRP A 217 13.97 -5.28 18.96
CA TRP A 217 13.89 -5.24 20.42
C TRP A 217 13.29 -3.98 21.07
N GLN A 218 12.22 -4.16 21.85
CA GLN A 218 11.76 -3.14 22.80
C GLN A 218 12.85 -2.89 23.84
N ALA A 219 13.28 -1.63 23.98
CA ALA A 219 14.11 -1.24 25.11
C ALA A 219 13.34 -1.58 26.40
N ALA A 220 13.92 -2.44 27.23
CA ALA A 220 13.39 -2.69 28.56
C ALA A 220 13.35 -1.36 29.33
N ALA A 221 12.18 -0.99 29.84
CA ALA A 221 11.98 0.14 30.73
C ALA A 221 12.60 -0.11 32.11
#